data_AF-I7MA84-F1
#
_entry.id   AF-I7MA84-F1
#
_cell.length_a   1.000
_cell.length_b   1.000
_cell.length_c   1.000
_cell.angle_alpha   90.00
_cell.angle_beta   90.00
_cell.angle_gamma   90.00
#
_symmetry.space_group_name_H-M   'P 1'
#
loop_
_entity.id
_entity.type
_entity.pdbx_description
1 polymer ?
#
loop_
_entity_poly.entity_id
_entity_poly.type
_entity_poly.pdbx_seq_one_letter_code
_entity_poly.pdbx_strand_id
1 'polypeptide(L)'
;MFSKPTFNALKQSPQLLRKNLSTQSYNCNNAFNMNNYLTNRNLRLFNQIQYSIFNRNKNELEEIQKAKKNALEEMGDKYVYDRPSFQVVNNDKFLQKIKKLEEANKEQKAKLDGYKFPLLLIFFTLFIYYQWETIPYNVVFKHATISEYIPKEQYYHAIFTSALSIMNQGSLLVYGPALLYSLYLCGLYMRQRHMFYLFASNALVTCGITFLYERNKDQPVAMLTPKTHGAVTPLAFMSAFAAIKPDYCMFRNKAFPFFLIPAIYLMYECYEYKNYYVNEVCRPAHIGAMVYGAMFGLVFKRLML
;
A
#
# COMPACT_ATOMS: atom_id res chain seq x y z
N MET A 1 -25.64 -65.69 19.32
CA MET A 1 -26.88 -65.11 19.87
C MET A 1 -26.50 -63.97 20.78
N PHE A 2 -26.63 -62.72 20.31
CA PHE A 2 -26.42 -61.52 21.14
C PHE A 2 -27.51 -60.50 20.82
N SER A 3 -28.19 -60.06 21.88
CA SER A 3 -29.38 -59.23 21.93
C SER A 3 -29.09 -57.76 21.64
N LYS A 4 -29.98 -57.11 20.89
CA LYS A 4 -30.03 -55.65 20.70
C LYS A 4 -30.35 -54.93 22.02
N PRO A 5 -29.71 -53.79 22.34
CA PRO A 5 -30.24 -52.89 23.34
C PRO A 5 -31.27 -51.93 22.72
N THR A 6 -32.42 -51.87 23.39
CA THR A 6 -33.54 -50.95 23.20
C THR A 6 -33.16 -49.55 23.67
N PHE A 7 -33.24 -48.55 22.78
CA PHE A 7 -33.22 -47.13 23.14
C PHE A 7 -34.66 -46.69 23.45
N ASN A 8 -34.97 -46.49 24.74
CA ASN A 8 -36.20 -45.83 25.17
C ASN A 8 -35.91 -44.40 25.63
N ALA A 9 -36.77 -43.50 25.15
CA ALA A 9 -36.62 -42.06 25.18
C ALA A 9 -36.82 -41.45 26.58
N LEU A 10 -35.98 -40.47 26.93
CA LEU A 10 -36.33 -39.40 27.86
C LEU A 10 -36.75 -38.17 27.04
N LYS A 11 -38.06 -38.06 26.80
CA LYS A 11 -38.73 -36.82 26.41
C LYS A 11 -38.63 -35.85 27.60
N GLN A 12 -37.64 -34.96 27.59
CA GLN A 12 -37.68 -33.75 28.42
C GLN A 12 -38.37 -32.62 27.66
N SER A 13 -39.34 -32.00 28.33
CA SER A 13 -40.21 -30.94 27.81
C SER A 13 -39.43 -29.72 27.29
N PRO A 14 -39.72 -29.20 26.07
CA PRO A 14 -39.09 -27.99 25.51
C PRO A 14 -39.35 -26.69 26.29
N GLN A 15 -40.18 -26.72 27.33
CA GLN A 15 -40.62 -25.51 28.04
C GLN A 15 -39.64 -25.02 29.11
N LEU A 16 -38.72 -25.87 29.60
CA LEU A 16 -37.71 -25.45 30.60
C LEU A 16 -36.45 -24.82 29.98
N LEU A 17 -36.11 -25.14 28.72
CA LEU A 17 -34.98 -24.54 28.00
C LEU A 17 -35.28 -23.12 27.49
N ARG A 18 -36.56 -22.77 27.24
CA ARG A 18 -36.95 -21.41 26.80
C ARG A 18 -36.95 -20.37 27.92
N LYS A 19 -37.10 -20.76 29.19
CA LYS A 19 -37.12 -19.80 30.31
C LYS A 19 -35.72 -19.27 30.70
N ASN A 20 -34.65 -20.00 30.41
CA ASN A 20 -33.28 -19.53 30.69
C ASN A 20 -32.67 -18.68 29.57
N LEU A 21 -33.16 -18.77 28.34
CA LEU A 21 -32.67 -17.97 27.21
C LEU A 21 -33.25 -16.53 27.19
N SER A 22 -34.44 -16.32 27.77
CA SER A 22 -35.07 -14.98 27.83
C SER A 22 -34.46 -14.07 28.90
N THR A 23 -33.91 -14.63 29.99
CA THR A 23 -33.22 -13.86 31.03
C THR A 23 -31.78 -13.49 30.64
N GLN A 24 -31.10 -14.31 29.84
CA GLN A 24 -29.79 -13.96 29.28
C GLN A 24 -29.89 -12.86 28.19
N SER A 25 -30.89 -12.88 27.31
CA SER A 25 -31.04 -11.84 26.28
C SER A 25 -31.41 -10.46 26.85
N TYR A 26 -32.19 -10.42 27.94
CA TYR A 26 -32.51 -9.17 28.64
C TYR A 26 -31.28 -8.54 29.33
N ASN A 27 -30.39 -9.34 29.92
CA ASN A 27 -29.17 -8.83 30.54
C ASN A 27 -28.12 -8.35 29.52
N CYS A 28 -28.01 -9.01 28.36
CA CYS A 28 -27.10 -8.55 27.30
C CYS A 28 -27.53 -7.22 26.66
N ASN A 29 -28.83 -6.99 26.45
CA ASN A 29 -29.33 -5.74 25.90
C ASN A 29 -29.14 -4.55 26.85
N ASN A 30 -29.30 -4.76 28.17
CA ASN A 30 -29.03 -3.71 29.15
C ASN A 30 -27.53 -3.39 29.27
N ALA A 31 -26.65 -4.39 29.22
CA ALA A 31 -25.20 -4.18 29.21
C ALA A 31 -24.73 -3.45 27.94
N PHE A 32 -25.31 -3.77 26.78
CA PHE A 32 -24.99 -3.11 25.50
C PHE A 32 -25.47 -1.65 25.47
N ASN A 33 -26.67 -1.37 25.97
CA ASN A 33 -27.19 -0.01 26.09
C ASN A 33 -26.41 0.84 27.10
N MET A 34 -25.98 0.25 28.21
CA MET A 34 -25.16 0.95 29.21
C MET A 34 -23.75 1.24 28.69
N ASN A 35 -23.14 0.32 27.94
CA ASN A 35 -21.87 0.56 27.27
C ASN A 35 -21.97 1.64 26.18
N ASN A 36 -23.03 1.65 25.37
CA ASN A 36 -23.24 2.71 24.38
C ASN A 36 -23.48 4.07 25.04
N TYR A 37 -24.19 4.11 26.18
CA TYR A 37 -24.40 5.35 26.93
C TYR A 37 -23.08 5.87 27.53
N LEU A 38 -22.28 5.01 28.16
CA LEU A 38 -20.98 5.37 28.73
C LEU A 38 -19.99 5.81 27.65
N THR A 39 -19.98 5.13 26.50
CA THR A 39 -19.10 5.47 25.37
C THR A 39 -19.48 6.83 24.78
N ASN A 40 -20.78 7.10 24.58
CA ASN A 40 -21.25 8.40 24.10
C ASN A 40 -21.01 9.53 25.11
N ARG A 41 -21.15 9.27 26.42
CA ARG A 41 -20.85 10.24 27.47
C ARG A 41 -19.35 10.58 27.50
N ASN A 42 -18.49 9.58 27.39
CA ASN A 42 -17.03 9.77 27.37
C ASN A 42 -16.57 10.51 26.10
N LEU A 43 -17.16 10.22 24.94
CA LEU A 43 -16.89 10.96 23.69
C LEU A 43 -17.29 12.44 23.79
N ARG A 44 -18.44 12.74 24.40
CA ARG A 44 -18.87 14.14 24.64
C ARG A 44 -17.94 14.87 25.60
N LEU A 45 -17.54 14.22 26.70
CA LEU A 45 -16.59 14.79 27.66
C LEU A 45 -15.22 15.04 27.02
N PHE A 46 -14.72 14.09 26.22
CA PHE A 46 -13.45 14.24 25.50
C PHE A 46 -13.50 15.40 24.51
N ASN A 47 -14.59 15.54 23.74
CA ASN A 47 -14.77 16.66 22.81
C ASN A 47 -14.91 18.01 23.54
N GLN A 48 -15.58 18.07 24.70
CA GLN A 48 -15.65 19.29 25.51
C GLN A 48 -14.28 19.70 26.07
N ILE A 49 -13.48 18.73 26.53
CA ILE A 49 -12.12 18.96 27.02
C ILE A 49 -11.20 19.43 25.89
N GLN A 50 -11.27 18.80 24.71
CA GLN A 50 -10.49 19.23 23.54
C GLN A 50 -10.87 20.65 23.10
N TYR A 51 -12.16 20.97 23.09
CA TYR A 51 -12.65 22.30 22.72
C TYR A 51 -12.26 23.38 23.74
N SER A 52 -12.28 23.06 25.04
CA SER A 52 -11.86 24.01 26.08
C SER A 52 -10.35 24.25 26.09
N ILE A 53 -9.54 23.20 25.89
CA ILE A 53 -8.08 23.33 25.73
C ILE A 53 -7.76 24.14 24.46
N PHE A 54 -8.45 23.89 23.35
CA PHE A 54 -8.26 24.63 22.11
C PHE A 54 -8.59 26.13 22.27
N ASN A 55 -9.72 26.45 22.91
CA ASN A 55 -10.11 27.85 23.15
C ASN A 55 -9.20 28.54 24.16
N ARG A 56 -8.74 27.84 25.19
CA ARG A 56 -7.78 28.40 26.16
C ARG A 56 -6.46 28.74 25.49
N ASN A 57 -5.93 27.83 24.67
CA ASN A 57 -4.70 28.06 23.91
C ASN A 57 -4.86 29.19 22.89
N LYS A 58 -6.04 29.32 22.27
CA LYS A 58 -6.34 30.40 21.32
C LYS A 58 -6.39 31.76 22.02
N ASN A 59 -7.06 31.86 23.16
CA ASN A 59 -7.15 33.09 23.94
C ASN A 59 -5.78 33.50 24.51
N GLU A 60 -4.99 32.55 25.02
CA GLU A 60 -3.62 32.82 25.47
C GLU A 60 -2.72 33.31 24.31
N LEU A 61 -2.87 32.73 23.10
CA LEU A 61 -2.15 33.22 21.91
C LEU A 61 -2.59 34.62 21.48
N GLU A 62 -3.88 34.90 21.51
CA GLU A 62 -4.44 36.21 21.15
C GLU A 62 -4.01 37.28 22.16
N GLU A 63 -3.99 37.00 23.46
CA GLU A 63 -3.48 37.91 24.49
C GLU A 63 -1.98 38.18 24.34
N ILE A 64 -1.17 37.15 24.07
CA ILE A 64 0.27 37.30 23.80
C ILE A 64 0.51 38.13 22.53
N GLN A 65 -0.29 37.92 21.48
CA GLN A 65 -0.17 38.70 20.25
C GLN A 65 -0.61 40.15 20.44
N LYS A 66 -1.68 40.40 21.21
CA LYS A 66 -2.16 41.76 21.52
C LYS A 66 -1.16 42.52 22.41
N ALA A 67 -0.58 41.85 23.40
CA ALA A 67 0.49 42.40 24.23
C ALA A 67 1.74 42.74 23.41
N LYS A 68 2.15 41.86 22.48
CA LYS A 68 3.27 42.13 21.56
C LYS A 68 2.98 43.26 20.58
N LYS A 69 1.75 43.35 20.06
CA LYS A 69 1.36 44.40 19.11
C LYS A 69 1.32 45.77 19.78
N ASN A 70 0.76 45.85 20.99
CA ASN A 70 0.75 47.10 21.77
C ASN A 70 2.18 47.53 22.17
N ALA A 71 3.05 46.58 22.54
CA ALA A 71 4.46 46.88 22.84
C ALA A 71 5.26 47.34 21.61
N LEU A 72 4.88 46.92 20.40
CA LEU A 72 5.49 47.38 19.14
C LEU A 72 4.94 48.74 18.69
N GLU A 73 3.67 49.03 18.93
CA GLU A 73 3.04 50.32 18.61
C GLU A 73 3.51 51.46 19.55
N GLU A 74 3.82 51.16 20.82
CA GLU A 74 4.38 52.14 21.78
C GLU A 74 5.85 52.51 21.50
N MET A 75 6.58 51.75 20.67
CA MET A 75 8.02 51.93 20.47
C MET A 75 8.44 52.68 19.19
N GLY A 76 7.49 53.15 18.37
CA GLY A 76 7.77 53.98 17.17
C GLY A 76 8.79 53.38 16.18
N ASP A 77 9.19 54.16 15.16
CA ASP A 77 10.19 53.78 14.12
C ASP A 77 11.64 53.68 14.65
N LYS A 78 11.85 53.14 15.86
CA LYS A 78 13.18 52.84 16.38
C LYS A 78 13.40 51.34 16.38
N TYR A 79 14.35 50.90 15.56
CA TYR A 79 14.92 49.56 15.66
C TYR A 79 15.56 49.39 17.04
N VAL A 80 14.85 48.76 17.98
CA VAL A 80 15.39 48.39 19.28
C VAL A 80 16.12 47.06 19.13
N TYR A 81 17.45 47.11 19.21
CA TYR A 81 18.31 45.94 19.22
C TYR A 81 18.16 45.19 20.56
N ASP A 82 17.29 44.18 20.58
CA ASP A 82 17.10 43.30 21.75
C ASP A 82 18.26 42.28 21.85
N ARG A 83 19.35 42.73 22.46
CA ARG A 83 20.61 42.00 22.64
C ARG A 83 20.45 40.64 23.36
N PRO A 84 19.62 40.50 24.42
CA PRO A 84 19.28 39.20 25.02
C PRO A 84 18.67 38.20 24.04
N SER A 85 17.69 38.63 23.24
CA SER A 85 17.00 37.76 22.28
C SER A 85 17.94 37.27 21.17
N PHE A 86 18.89 38.09 20.73
CA PHE A 86 19.92 37.70 19.75
C PHE A 86 21.00 36.78 20.33
N GLN A 87 21.33 36.89 21.62
CA GLN A 87 22.25 35.96 22.28
C GLN A 87 21.69 34.53 22.37
N VAL A 88 20.36 34.38 22.44
CA VAL A 88 19.69 33.06 22.38
C VAL A 88 19.80 32.43 20.99
N VAL A 89 19.79 33.22 19.92
CA VAL A 89 19.91 32.74 18.53
C VAL A 89 21.32 32.24 18.21
N ASN A 90 22.35 32.81 18.86
CA ASN A 90 23.74 32.37 18.74
C ASN A 90 24.17 31.32 19.78
N ASN A 91 23.24 30.79 20.58
CA ASN A 91 23.54 29.71 21.52
C ASN A 91 23.70 28.39 20.75
N ASP A 92 24.80 27.66 20.99
CA ASP A 92 25.07 26.37 20.34
C ASP A 92 23.91 25.38 20.44
N LYS A 93 23.16 25.39 21.55
CA LYS A 93 21.98 24.53 21.73
C LYS A 93 20.83 24.90 20.76
N PHE A 94 20.67 26.20 20.48
CA PHE A 94 19.66 26.68 19.53
C PHE A 94 20.07 26.37 18.09
N LEU A 95 21.34 26.58 17.74
CA LEU A 95 21.87 26.22 16.42
C LEU A 95 21.78 24.72 16.14
N GLN A 96 22.06 23.86 17.13
CA GLN A 96 21.86 22.41 17.00
C GLN A 96 20.39 22.04 16.83
N LYS A 97 19.47 22.74 17.50
CA LYS A 97 18.01 22.52 17.35
C LYS A 97 17.53 22.93 15.95
N ILE A 98 18.00 24.07 15.43
CA ILE A 98 17.71 24.54 14.06
C ILE A 98 18.25 23.53 13.03
N LYS A 99 19.51 23.09 13.15
CA LYS A 99 20.10 22.07 12.26
C LYS A 99 19.29 20.78 12.26
N LYS A 100 18.88 20.27 13.42
CA LYS A 100 18.03 19.08 13.52
C LYS A 100 16.66 19.28 12.87
N LEU A 101 16.05 20.47 13.01
CA LEU A 101 14.79 20.80 12.35
C LEU A 101 14.94 20.92 10.83
N GLU A 102 16.05 21.47 10.35
CA GLU A 102 16.37 21.54 8.91
C GLU A 102 16.64 20.17 8.31
N GLU A 103 17.37 19.29 9.02
CA GLU A 103 17.59 17.89 8.62
C GLU A 103 16.26 17.13 8.58
N ALA A 104 15.42 17.26 9.62
CA ALA A 104 14.09 16.65 9.64
C ALA A 104 13.18 17.18 8.51
N ASN A 105 13.24 18.47 8.19
CA ASN A 105 12.50 19.07 7.07
C ASN A 105 13.05 18.62 5.70
N LYS A 106 14.37 18.46 5.55
CA LYS A 106 14.97 17.89 4.34
C LYS A 106 14.56 16.44 4.13
N GLU A 107 14.54 15.64 5.19
CA GLU A 107 14.03 14.26 5.16
C GLU A 107 12.52 14.19 4.83
N GLN A 108 11.70 15.08 5.39
CA GLN A 108 10.28 15.15 5.06
C GLN A 108 10.04 15.57 3.61
N LYS A 109 10.77 16.55 3.09
CA LYS A 109 10.68 16.94 1.67
C LYS A 109 11.08 15.79 0.74
N ALA A 110 12.16 15.06 1.06
CA ALA A 110 12.58 13.90 0.29
C ALA A 110 11.51 12.78 0.28
N LYS A 111 10.80 12.58 1.40
CA LYS A 111 9.66 11.65 1.50
C LYS A 111 8.47 12.10 0.67
N LEU A 112 8.13 13.40 0.68
CA LEU A 112 7.03 13.97 -0.09
C LEU A 112 7.26 13.91 -1.61
N ASP A 113 8.48 14.15 -2.06
CA ASP A 113 8.81 13.93 -3.47
C ASP A 113 8.70 12.45 -3.84
N GLY A 114 8.95 11.50 -2.94
CA GLY A 114 8.80 10.06 -3.20
C GLY A 114 7.47 9.62 -3.84
N TYR A 115 6.35 10.30 -3.57
CA TYR A 115 5.01 9.82 -3.95
C TYR A 115 4.57 10.07 -5.40
N LYS A 116 5.17 11.01 -6.13
CA LYS A 116 4.66 11.36 -7.49
C LYS A 116 4.81 10.21 -8.49
N PHE A 117 5.92 9.48 -8.44
CA PHE A 117 6.16 8.34 -9.33
C PHE A 117 5.20 7.16 -9.07
N PRO A 118 4.99 6.72 -7.81
CA PRO A 118 3.93 5.78 -7.46
C PRO A 118 2.55 6.14 -8.00
N LEU A 119 2.11 7.39 -7.80
CA LEU A 119 0.80 7.85 -8.27
C LEU A 119 0.70 7.80 -9.80
N LEU A 120 1.78 8.17 -10.49
CA LEU A 120 1.85 8.08 -11.95
C LEU A 120 1.72 6.64 -12.44
N LEU A 121 2.42 5.68 -11.84
CA LEU A 121 2.32 4.26 -12.21
C LEU A 121 0.90 3.70 -12.01
N ILE A 122 0.25 4.04 -10.90
CA ILE A 122 -1.12 3.60 -10.61
C ILE A 122 -2.10 4.18 -11.65
N PHE A 123 -1.98 5.48 -11.94
CA PHE A 123 -2.82 6.12 -12.95
C PHE A 123 -2.64 5.47 -14.33
N PHE A 124 -1.40 5.21 -14.76
CA PHE A 124 -1.12 4.53 -16.01
C PHE A 124 -1.66 3.09 -16.04
N THR A 125 -1.56 2.36 -14.93
CA THR A 125 -2.11 1.00 -14.78
C THR A 125 -3.63 1.01 -14.97
N LEU A 126 -4.33 1.92 -14.29
CA LEU A 126 -5.79 2.08 -14.42
C LEU A 126 -6.20 2.53 -15.81
N PHE A 127 -5.41 3.40 -16.44
CA PHE A 127 -5.65 3.86 -17.80
C PHE A 127 -5.52 2.71 -18.82
N ILE A 128 -4.49 1.87 -18.70
CA ILE A 128 -4.32 0.69 -19.57
C ILE A 128 -5.43 -0.33 -19.31
N TYR A 129 -5.80 -0.56 -18.05
CA TYR A 129 -6.95 -1.39 -17.71
C TYR A 129 -8.24 -0.87 -18.37
N TYR A 130 -8.50 0.43 -18.31
CA TYR A 130 -9.65 1.04 -18.98
C TYR A 130 -9.62 0.85 -20.50
N GLN A 131 -8.45 0.88 -21.13
CA GLN A 131 -8.32 0.57 -22.56
C GLN A 131 -8.73 -0.87 -22.87
N TRP A 132 -8.36 -1.85 -22.03
CA TRP A 132 -8.78 -3.23 -22.22
C TRP A 132 -10.31 -3.41 -22.20
N GLU A 133 -11.02 -2.62 -21.39
CA GLU A 133 -12.48 -2.68 -21.28
C GLU A 133 -13.20 -1.96 -22.42
N THR A 134 -12.58 -0.96 -23.06
CA THR A 134 -13.26 -0.05 -24.00
C THR A 134 -12.83 -0.15 -25.45
N ILE A 135 -11.60 -0.59 -25.71
CA ILE A 135 -11.02 -0.66 -27.05
C ILE A 135 -10.98 -2.14 -27.50
N PRO A 136 -11.22 -2.44 -28.79
CA PRO A 136 -11.13 -3.80 -29.31
C PRO A 136 -9.80 -4.48 -28.97
N TYR A 137 -9.89 -5.75 -28.55
CA TYR A 137 -8.77 -6.58 -28.09
C TYR A 137 -7.55 -6.53 -29.03
N ASN A 138 -7.77 -6.69 -30.34
CA ASN A 138 -6.72 -6.72 -31.36
C ASN A 138 -5.92 -5.40 -31.47
N VAL A 139 -6.50 -4.28 -31.05
CA VAL A 139 -5.86 -2.98 -31.03
C VAL A 139 -5.04 -2.86 -29.74
N VAL A 140 -5.65 -3.05 -28.58
CA VAL A 140 -4.99 -2.91 -27.27
C VAL A 140 -3.82 -3.88 -27.12
N PHE A 141 -3.99 -5.11 -27.59
CA PHE A 141 -2.99 -6.17 -27.53
C PHE A 141 -1.63 -5.72 -28.06
N LYS A 142 -1.60 -5.00 -29.20
CA LYS A 142 -0.34 -4.51 -29.81
C LYS A 142 0.38 -3.46 -28.97
N HIS A 143 -0.35 -2.72 -28.14
CA HIS A 143 0.17 -1.59 -27.37
C HIS A 143 0.40 -1.92 -25.89
N ALA A 144 -0.26 -2.94 -25.35
CA ALA A 144 -0.28 -3.25 -23.93
C ALA A 144 0.23 -4.66 -23.60
N THR A 145 0.75 -5.42 -24.57
CA THR A 145 1.32 -6.74 -24.34
C THR A 145 2.67 -6.91 -25.04
N ILE A 146 3.50 -7.79 -24.49
CA ILE A 146 4.71 -8.27 -25.16
C ILE A 146 4.43 -9.67 -25.65
N SER A 147 4.70 -9.89 -26.93
CA SER A 147 4.69 -11.21 -27.53
C SER A 147 5.76 -11.31 -28.61
N GLU A 148 6.23 -12.53 -28.87
CA GLU A 148 7.12 -12.81 -30.00
C GLU A 148 6.44 -12.58 -31.36
N TYR A 149 5.12 -12.75 -31.41
CA TYR A 149 4.33 -12.72 -32.65
C TYR A 149 3.94 -11.30 -33.10
N ILE A 150 4.32 -10.27 -32.34
CA ILE A 150 4.05 -8.87 -32.67
C ILE A 150 5.32 -8.23 -33.25
N PRO A 151 5.27 -7.61 -34.45
CA PRO A 151 6.43 -6.93 -35.02
C PRO A 151 6.86 -5.76 -34.13
N LYS A 152 7.97 -5.93 -33.40
CA LYS A 152 8.39 -5.02 -32.33
C LYS A 152 8.92 -3.67 -32.82
N GLU A 153 9.30 -3.58 -34.10
CA GLU A 153 9.88 -2.38 -34.71
C GLU A 153 8.95 -1.14 -34.62
N GLN A 154 7.66 -1.34 -34.35
CA GLN A 154 6.65 -0.29 -34.26
C GLN A 154 6.10 -0.07 -32.84
N TYR A 155 6.45 -0.90 -31.85
CA TYR A 155 5.77 -0.93 -30.54
C TYR A 155 6.73 -1.00 -29.35
N TYR A 156 7.83 -0.23 -29.34
CA TYR A 156 8.80 -0.23 -28.22
C TYR A 156 8.18 0.17 -26.87
N HIS A 157 7.13 1.01 -26.87
CA HIS A 157 6.41 1.36 -25.65
C HIS A 157 5.75 0.15 -24.98
N ALA A 158 5.45 -0.91 -25.73
CA ALA A 158 4.86 -2.16 -25.23
C ALA A 158 5.73 -2.80 -24.14
N ILE A 159 7.04 -2.55 -24.14
CA ILE A 159 7.97 -3.04 -23.10
C ILE A 159 7.56 -2.53 -21.73
N PHE A 160 7.18 -1.25 -21.63
CA PHE A 160 6.84 -0.62 -20.37
C PHE A 160 5.35 -0.73 -20.04
N THR A 161 4.48 -0.60 -21.03
CA THR A 161 3.03 -0.70 -20.82
C THR A 161 2.62 -2.12 -20.45
N SER A 162 3.27 -3.16 -21.00
CA SER A 162 2.99 -4.56 -20.62
C SER A 162 3.21 -4.82 -19.14
N ALA A 163 4.27 -4.28 -18.55
CA ALA A 163 4.54 -4.40 -17.11
C ALA A 163 3.46 -3.76 -16.21
N LEU A 164 2.61 -2.89 -16.77
CA LEU A 164 1.48 -2.23 -16.11
C LEU A 164 0.12 -2.75 -16.62
N SER A 165 0.13 -3.73 -17.52
CA SER A 165 -1.06 -4.18 -18.23
C SER A 165 -1.80 -5.23 -17.42
N ILE A 166 -2.90 -4.79 -16.80
CA ILE A 166 -3.87 -5.65 -16.12
C ILE A 166 -5.09 -5.76 -17.03
N MET A 167 -5.42 -6.97 -17.48
CA MET A 167 -6.43 -7.18 -18.52
C MET A 167 -7.84 -7.41 -17.97
N ASN A 168 -7.97 -8.02 -16.77
CA ASN A 168 -9.27 -8.45 -16.24
C ASN A 168 -9.49 -7.98 -14.79
N GLN A 169 -10.76 -7.94 -14.39
CA GLN A 169 -11.19 -7.48 -13.05
C GLN A 169 -10.55 -8.28 -11.92
N GLY A 170 -10.44 -9.60 -12.07
CA GLY A 170 -9.81 -10.47 -11.06
C GLY A 170 -8.36 -10.09 -10.80
N SER A 171 -7.58 -9.92 -11.87
CA SER A 171 -6.20 -9.46 -11.81
C SER A 171 -6.10 -8.05 -11.24
N LEU A 172 -7.05 -7.15 -11.53
CA LEU A 172 -7.04 -5.80 -10.97
C LEU A 172 -7.27 -5.79 -9.46
N LEU A 173 -8.21 -6.60 -8.98
CA LEU A 173 -8.52 -6.72 -7.55
C LEU A 173 -7.37 -7.32 -6.74
N VAL A 174 -6.54 -8.15 -7.37
CA VAL A 174 -5.36 -8.76 -6.72
C VAL A 174 -4.12 -7.86 -6.89
N TYR A 175 -3.77 -7.50 -8.12
CA TYR A 175 -2.51 -6.81 -8.44
C TYR A 175 -2.57 -5.29 -8.20
N GLY A 176 -3.75 -4.67 -8.29
CA GLY A 176 -3.92 -3.24 -8.05
C GLY A 176 -3.56 -2.83 -6.61
N PRO A 177 -4.16 -3.46 -5.58
CA PRO A 177 -3.78 -3.23 -4.18
C PRO A 177 -2.32 -3.61 -3.89
N ALA A 178 -1.82 -4.70 -4.49
CA ALA A 178 -0.42 -5.10 -4.39
C ALA A 178 0.53 -4.02 -4.92
N LEU A 179 0.20 -3.42 -6.06
CA LEU A 179 0.96 -2.35 -6.68
C LEU A 179 0.95 -1.10 -5.80
N LEU A 180 -0.22 -0.63 -5.38
CA LEU A 180 -0.34 0.56 -4.51
C LEU A 180 0.47 0.39 -3.22
N TYR A 181 0.32 -0.76 -2.57
CA TYR A 181 0.97 -1.02 -1.29
C TYR A 181 2.49 -1.18 -1.41
N SER A 182 2.95 -1.89 -2.43
CA SER A 182 4.39 -2.10 -2.68
C SER A 182 5.10 -0.81 -3.07
N LEU A 183 4.46 0.04 -3.88
CA LEU A 183 4.97 1.36 -4.22
C LEU A 183 4.99 2.30 -3.02
N TYR A 184 3.95 2.27 -2.18
CA TYR A 184 3.93 3.04 -0.93
C TYR A 184 5.12 2.66 -0.03
N LEU A 185 5.31 1.37 0.20
CA LEU A 185 6.38 0.86 1.04
C LEU A 185 7.77 1.12 0.46
N CYS A 186 7.98 0.91 -0.84
CA CYS A 186 9.23 1.26 -1.49
C CYS A 186 9.47 2.77 -1.44
N GLY A 187 8.45 3.60 -1.59
CA GLY A 187 8.56 5.07 -1.50
C GLY A 187 9.03 5.59 -0.14
N LEU A 188 8.89 4.80 0.94
CA LEU A 188 9.45 5.13 2.25
C LEU A 188 10.99 5.04 2.30
N TYR A 189 11.60 4.25 1.40
CA TYR A 189 13.03 3.92 1.43
C TYR A 189 13.78 4.31 0.15
N MET A 190 13.09 4.30 -0.99
CA MET A 190 13.62 4.61 -2.30
C MET A 190 13.16 5.99 -2.77
N ARG A 191 14.10 6.81 -3.23
CA ARG A 191 13.76 8.03 -3.99
C ARG A 191 13.11 7.66 -5.34
N GLN A 192 12.32 8.58 -5.90
CA GLN A 192 11.64 8.40 -7.19
C GLN A 192 12.52 7.82 -8.30
N ARG A 193 13.75 8.34 -8.45
CA ARG A 193 14.69 7.87 -9.50
C ARG A 193 15.00 6.38 -9.38
N HIS A 194 15.19 5.88 -8.15
CA HIS A 194 15.47 4.46 -7.91
C HIS A 194 14.25 3.58 -8.18
N MET A 195 13.05 4.05 -7.81
CA MET A 195 11.81 3.36 -8.16
C MET A 195 11.59 3.32 -9.67
N PHE A 196 11.89 4.41 -10.37
CA PHE A 196 11.86 4.45 -11.83
C PHE A 196 12.86 3.45 -12.43
N TYR A 197 14.10 3.41 -11.94
CA TYR A 197 15.09 2.43 -12.40
C TYR A 197 14.63 1.00 -12.17
N LEU A 198 14.11 0.68 -10.97
CA LEU A 198 13.55 -0.64 -10.67
C LEU A 198 12.42 -1.00 -11.65
N PHE A 199 11.47 -0.08 -11.87
CA PHE A 199 10.38 -0.30 -12.83
C PHE A 199 10.90 -0.55 -14.26
N ALA A 200 11.72 0.36 -14.79
CA ALA A 200 12.18 0.32 -16.18
C ALA A 200 13.04 -0.92 -16.46
N SER A 201 13.96 -1.24 -15.55
CA SER A 201 14.81 -2.43 -15.67
C SER A 201 14.03 -3.74 -15.48
N ASN A 202 13.09 -3.79 -14.54
CA ASN A 202 12.20 -4.94 -14.38
C ASN A 202 11.35 -5.18 -15.62
N ALA A 203 10.82 -4.12 -16.24
CA ALA A 203 10.06 -4.22 -17.49
C ALA A 203 10.90 -4.82 -18.62
N LEU A 204 12.17 -4.40 -18.76
CA LEU A 204 13.10 -4.96 -19.74
C LEU A 204 13.42 -6.43 -19.48
N VAL A 205 13.75 -6.79 -18.24
CA VAL A 205 14.09 -8.17 -17.84
C VAL A 205 12.90 -9.10 -18.08
N THR A 206 11.72 -8.72 -17.62
CA THR A 206 10.53 -9.56 -17.72
C THR A 206 10.01 -9.66 -19.15
N CYS A 207 10.09 -8.60 -19.94
CA CYS A 207 9.86 -8.65 -21.39
C CYS A 207 10.79 -9.66 -22.09
N GLY A 208 12.10 -9.63 -21.75
CA GLY A 208 13.07 -10.59 -22.28
C GLY A 208 12.75 -12.03 -21.90
N ILE A 209 12.39 -12.28 -20.64
CA ILE A 209 12.00 -13.61 -20.15
C ILE A 209 10.75 -14.11 -20.87
N THR A 210 9.72 -13.27 -21.01
CA THR A 210 8.48 -13.66 -21.72
C THR A 210 8.78 -14.01 -23.17
N PHE A 211 9.57 -13.19 -23.87
CA PHE A 211 9.92 -13.44 -25.26
C PHE A 211 10.64 -14.78 -25.44
N LEU A 212 11.63 -15.07 -24.59
CA LEU A 212 12.33 -16.36 -24.60
C LEU A 212 11.40 -17.53 -24.25
N TYR A 213 10.46 -17.32 -23.32
CA TYR A 213 9.50 -18.34 -22.93
C TYR A 213 8.46 -18.65 -24.01
N GLU A 214 8.05 -17.66 -24.79
CA GLU A 214 7.17 -17.86 -25.95
C GLU A 214 7.89 -18.59 -27.09
N ARG A 215 9.15 -18.22 -27.36
CA ARG A 215 9.96 -18.85 -28.40
C ARG A 215 10.23 -20.33 -28.19
N ASN A 216 10.38 -20.73 -26.94
CA ASN A 216 10.66 -22.12 -26.58
C ASN A 216 9.40 -23.00 -26.49
N LYS A 217 8.20 -22.44 -26.69
CA LYS A 217 6.97 -23.24 -26.76
C LYS A 217 6.61 -23.49 -28.22
N ASP A 218 6.65 -24.77 -28.63
CA ASP A 218 6.01 -25.24 -29.86
C ASP A 218 4.48 -25.22 -29.72
N GLN A 219 3.90 -24.01 -29.60
CA GLN A 219 2.46 -23.82 -29.57
C GLN A 219 2.00 -23.11 -30.85
N PRO A 220 0.95 -23.59 -31.53
CA PRO A 220 0.42 -22.93 -32.72
C PRO A 220 -0.07 -21.52 -32.36
N VAL A 221 0.26 -20.55 -33.22
CA VAL A 221 0.00 -19.10 -33.07
C VAL A 221 -1.44 -18.78 -32.65
N ALA A 222 -2.42 -19.58 -33.08
CA ALA A 222 -3.85 -19.42 -32.77
C ALA A 222 -4.24 -19.76 -31.31
N MET A 223 -3.36 -20.39 -30.52
CA MET A 223 -3.60 -20.74 -29.11
C MET A 223 -2.86 -19.83 -28.12
N LEU A 224 -2.12 -18.84 -28.61
CA LEU A 224 -1.33 -17.93 -27.77
C LEU A 224 -2.22 -16.79 -27.28
N THR A 225 -2.89 -17.04 -26.17
CA THR A 225 -3.49 -15.99 -25.35
C THR A 225 -2.40 -15.07 -24.80
N PRO A 226 -2.71 -13.78 -24.58
CA PRO A 226 -1.77 -12.82 -24.04
C PRO A 226 -1.30 -13.34 -22.70
N LYS A 227 0.01 -13.56 -22.55
CA LYS A 227 0.53 -13.81 -21.23
C LYS A 227 0.54 -12.47 -20.51
N THR A 228 -0.39 -12.28 -19.58
CA THR A 228 -0.49 -11.10 -18.75
C THR A 228 0.82 -10.89 -17.99
N HIS A 229 1.29 -9.64 -17.98
CA HIS A 229 2.50 -9.21 -17.26
C HIS A 229 2.17 -8.28 -16.09
N GLY A 230 0.90 -7.94 -15.86
CA GLY A 230 0.51 -6.92 -14.87
C GLY A 230 0.97 -7.19 -13.44
N ALA A 231 1.31 -8.44 -13.09
CA ALA A 231 1.85 -8.78 -11.77
C ALA A 231 3.37 -8.50 -11.65
N VAL A 232 4.12 -8.35 -12.74
CA VAL A 232 5.59 -8.22 -12.66
C VAL A 232 6.02 -6.97 -11.89
N THR A 233 5.31 -5.85 -12.07
CA THR A 233 5.61 -4.61 -11.36
C THR A 233 5.40 -4.74 -9.86
N PRO A 234 4.18 -5.09 -9.36
CA PRO A 234 3.99 -5.25 -7.92
C PRO A 234 4.95 -6.28 -7.31
N LEU A 235 5.20 -7.40 -7.99
CA LEU A 235 6.13 -8.42 -7.50
C LEU A 235 7.55 -7.89 -7.31
N ALA A 236 8.09 -7.18 -8.31
CA ALA A 236 9.44 -6.63 -8.21
C ALA A 236 9.57 -5.61 -7.07
N PHE A 237 8.60 -4.73 -6.90
CA PHE A 237 8.60 -3.76 -5.79
C PHE A 237 8.46 -4.44 -4.43
N MET A 238 7.58 -5.45 -4.30
CA MET A 238 7.41 -6.20 -3.06
C MET A 238 8.70 -6.94 -2.67
N SER A 239 9.31 -7.65 -3.61
CA SER A 239 10.55 -8.38 -3.37
C SER A 239 11.72 -7.43 -3.05
N ALA A 240 11.80 -6.28 -3.73
CA ALA A 240 12.79 -5.26 -3.41
C ALA A 240 12.62 -4.72 -1.99
N PHE A 241 11.39 -4.42 -1.59
CA PHE A 241 11.09 -3.98 -0.23
C PHE A 241 11.48 -5.03 0.82
N ALA A 242 11.09 -6.29 0.59
CA ALA A 242 11.40 -7.40 1.49
C ALA A 242 12.92 -7.58 1.68
N ALA A 243 13.71 -7.38 0.61
CA ALA A 243 15.17 -7.40 0.68
C ALA A 243 15.74 -6.20 1.46
N ILE A 244 15.16 -5.01 1.30
CA ILE A 244 15.62 -3.80 1.99
C ILE A 244 15.35 -3.90 3.50
N LYS A 245 14.12 -4.26 3.87
CA LYS A 245 13.68 -4.40 5.27
C LYS A 245 13.08 -5.79 5.55
N PRO A 246 13.94 -6.83 5.70
CA PRO A 246 13.47 -8.17 6.04
C PRO A 246 12.81 -8.20 7.43
N ASP A 247 13.28 -7.34 8.34
CA ASP A 247 12.75 -7.20 9.71
C ASP A 247 11.56 -6.26 9.80
N TYR A 248 10.96 -5.83 8.68
CA TYR A 248 9.70 -5.08 8.70
C TYR A 248 8.59 -6.03 9.17
N CYS A 249 8.54 -6.21 10.49
CA CYS A 249 7.86 -7.31 11.14
C CYS A 249 6.42 -7.41 10.66
N MET A 250 6.10 -8.58 10.09
CA MET A 250 4.76 -9.05 9.75
C MET A 250 3.75 -8.99 10.92
N PHE A 251 4.23 -8.79 12.17
CA PHE A 251 3.41 -8.88 13.39
C PHE A 251 3.62 -7.74 14.42
N ARG A 252 4.56 -6.82 14.25
CA ARG A 252 4.85 -5.76 15.26
C ARG A 252 4.21 -4.41 14.94
N ASN A 253 4.04 -4.09 13.66
CA ASN A 253 3.33 -2.87 13.24
C ASN A 253 1.90 -3.25 12.90
N LYS A 254 0.91 -2.47 13.37
CA LYS A 254 -0.53 -2.59 13.06
C LYS A 254 -0.86 -2.41 11.56
N ALA A 255 0.14 -2.38 10.68
CA ALA A 255 -0.03 -2.33 9.25
C ALA A 255 -0.45 -3.72 8.75
N PHE A 256 -1.38 -3.73 7.79
CA PHE A 256 -1.89 -4.93 7.13
C PHE A 256 -0.76 -5.93 6.83
N PRO A 257 -0.92 -7.23 7.11
CA PRO A 257 0.16 -8.19 6.99
C PRO A 257 0.77 -8.17 5.60
N PHE A 258 2.01 -7.70 5.50
CA PHE A 258 2.79 -7.63 4.26
C PHE A 258 2.86 -8.99 3.55
N PHE A 259 2.70 -10.10 4.29
CA PHE A 259 2.67 -11.45 3.75
C PHE A 259 1.35 -11.81 3.05
N LEU A 260 0.24 -11.13 3.35
CA LEU A 260 -1.07 -11.53 2.87
C LEU A 260 -1.21 -11.29 1.36
N ILE A 261 -0.68 -10.18 0.85
CA ILE A 261 -0.70 -9.89 -0.59
C ILE A 261 0.12 -10.90 -1.41
N PRO A 262 1.39 -11.21 -1.09
CA PRO A 262 2.14 -12.23 -1.81
C PRO A 262 1.60 -13.65 -1.55
N ALA A 263 0.98 -13.93 -0.39
CA ALA A 263 0.31 -15.20 -0.15
C ALA A 263 -0.98 -15.36 -0.98
N ILE A 264 -1.82 -14.32 -1.06
CA ILE A 264 -3.01 -14.29 -1.92
C ILE A 264 -2.59 -14.44 -3.39
N TYR A 265 -1.52 -13.75 -3.78
CA TYR A 265 -0.92 -13.89 -5.10
C TYR A 265 -0.50 -15.34 -5.39
N LEU A 266 0.25 -15.97 -4.49
CA LEU A 266 0.69 -17.36 -4.65
C LEU A 266 -0.51 -18.32 -4.70
N MET A 267 -1.53 -18.09 -3.87
CA MET A 267 -2.77 -18.85 -3.90
C MET A 267 -3.52 -18.69 -5.22
N TYR A 268 -3.55 -17.47 -5.78
CA TYR A 268 -4.17 -17.16 -7.07
C TYR A 268 -3.43 -17.87 -8.22
N GLU A 269 -2.10 -17.79 -8.27
CA GLU A 269 -1.27 -18.53 -9.24
C GLU A 269 -1.46 -20.06 -9.12
N CYS A 270 -1.51 -20.60 -7.91
CA CYS A 270 -1.80 -22.02 -7.68
C CYS A 270 -3.22 -22.41 -8.14
N TYR A 271 -4.20 -21.52 -7.94
CA TYR A 271 -5.56 -21.72 -8.39
C TYR A 271 -5.67 -21.71 -9.92
N GLU A 272 -5.04 -20.74 -10.59
CA GLU A 272 -5.01 -20.68 -12.07
C GLU A 272 -4.30 -21.90 -12.66
N TYR A 273 -3.22 -22.36 -12.02
CA TYR A 273 -2.53 -23.58 -12.41
C TYR A 273 -3.44 -24.81 -12.33
N LYS A 274 -4.18 -24.96 -11.24
CA LYS A 274 -5.07 -26.11 -11.02
C LYS A 274 -6.24 -26.16 -12.00
N ASN A 275 -6.68 -25.01 -12.50
CA ASN A 275 -7.84 -24.89 -13.39
C ASN A 275 -7.47 -24.73 -14.88
N TYR A 276 -6.23 -25.02 -15.28
CA TYR A 276 -5.77 -24.96 -16.67
C TYR A 276 -5.85 -23.56 -17.32
N TYR A 277 -5.93 -22.46 -16.55
CA TYR A 277 -5.77 -21.08 -17.04
C TYR A 277 -4.30 -20.74 -17.41
N VAL A 278 -3.51 -21.77 -17.74
CA VAL A 278 -2.06 -21.73 -17.97
C VAL A 278 -1.68 -20.81 -19.14
N ASN A 279 -2.63 -20.47 -20.00
CA ASN A 279 -2.36 -19.72 -21.21
C ASN A 279 -2.34 -18.19 -20.97
N GLU A 280 -2.91 -17.69 -19.87
CA GLU A 280 -3.02 -16.24 -19.62
C GLU A 280 -1.86 -15.64 -18.81
N VAL A 281 -0.90 -16.44 -18.30
CA VAL A 281 0.14 -15.96 -17.37
C VAL A 281 1.56 -16.42 -17.74
N CYS A 282 2.52 -15.48 -17.79
CA CYS A 282 3.94 -15.81 -17.95
C CYS A 282 4.62 -16.04 -16.58
N ARG A 283 4.44 -17.24 -16.02
CA ARG A 283 5.04 -17.61 -14.73
C ARG A 283 6.56 -17.37 -14.64
N PRO A 284 7.38 -17.69 -15.66
CA PRO A 284 8.81 -17.37 -15.61
C PRO A 284 9.09 -15.87 -15.46
N ALA A 285 8.28 -15.01 -16.08
CA ALA A 285 8.43 -13.56 -15.94
C ALA A 285 8.06 -13.10 -14.52
N HIS A 286 7.04 -13.69 -13.89
CA HIS A 286 6.69 -13.40 -12.50
C HIS A 286 7.79 -13.81 -11.51
N ILE A 287 8.35 -15.01 -11.67
CA ILE A 287 9.49 -15.48 -10.88
C ILE A 287 10.70 -14.59 -11.12
N GLY A 288 10.98 -14.27 -12.39
CA GLY A 288 12.04 -13.34 -12.79
C GLY A 288 11.90 -11.98 -12.13
N ALA A 289 10.69 -11.42 -12.07
CA ALA A 289 10.39 -10.16 -11.41
C ALA A 289 10.69 -10.21 -9.90
N MET A 290 10.30 -11.28 -9.22
CA MET A 290 10.58 -11.46 -7.79
C MET A 290 12.08 -11.55 -7.52
N VAL A 291 12.80 -12.38 -8.28
CA VAL A 291 14.25 -12.55 -8.14
C VAL A 291 14.97 -11.23 -8.44
N TYR A 292 14.60 -10.57 -9.55
CA TYR A 292 15.17 -9.30 -9.95
C TYR A 292 14.93 -8.21 -8.90
N GLY A 293 13.69 -8.08 -8.42
CA GLY A 293 13.33 -7.15 -7.36
C GLY A 293 14.13 -7.36 -6.08
N ALA A 294 14.24 -8.62 -5.62
CA ALA A 294 15.06 -8.95 -4.45
C ALA A 294 16.53 -8.58 -4.64
N MET A 295 17.13 -8.92 -5.79
CA MET A 295 18.51 -8.55 -6.13
C MET A 295 18.69 -7.03 -6.15
N PHE A 296 17.80 -6.30 -6.82
CA PHE A 296 17.82 -4.84 -6.86
C PHE A 296 17.73 -4.25 -5.44
N GLY A 297 16.84 -4.76 -4.61
CA GLY A 297 16.67 -4.34 -3.22
C GLY A 297 17.93 -4.58 -2.37
N LEU A 298 18.60 -5.72 -2.52
CA LEU A 298 19.88 -6.02 -1.84
C LEU A 298 21.00 -5.08 -2.29
N VAL A 299 21.13 -4.85 -3.60
CA VAL A 299 22.13 -3.92 -4.16
C VAL A 299 21.86 -2.50 -3.68
N PHE A 300 20.60 -2.06 -3.74
CA PHE A 300 20.18 -0.76 -3.24
C PHE A 300 20.50 -0.61 -1.75
N LYS A 301 20.15 -1.60 -0.93
CA LYS A 301 20.45 -1.61 0.50
C LYS A 301 21.96 -1.51 0.77
N ARG A 302 22.79 -2.19 -0.01
CA ARG A 302 24.25 -2.18 0.18
C ARG A 302 24.91 -0.86 -0.23
N LEU A 303 24.38 -0.20 -1.26
CA LEU A 303 25.03 0.97 -1.87
C LEU A 303 24.46 2.31 -1.39
N MET A 304 23.22 2.33 -0.89
CA MET A 304 22.46 3.57 -0.67
C MET A 304 21.89 3.72 0.75
N LEU A 305 21.95 2.68 1.59
CA LEU A 305 21.49 2.68 2.98
C LEU A 305 22.60 2.22 3.92
#